data_AF-A0A7C3FK16-F1
#
_entry.id   AF-A0A7C3FK16-F1
#
_cell.length_a   1.000
_cell.length_b   1.000
_cell.length_c   1.000
_cell.angle_alpha   90.00
_cell.angle_beta   90.00
_cell.angle_gamma   90.00
#
_symmetry.space_group_name_H-M   'P 1'
#
loop_
_entity.id
_entity.type
_entity.pdbx_description
1 polymer ?
#
loop_
_entity_poly.entity_id
_entity_poly.type
_entity_poly.pdbx_seq_one_letter_code
_entity_poly.pdbx_strand_id
1 'polypeptide(L)'
;MATFYTGDVNYAGTSLDVDIRITNELGWEHTLRDLDNPDHNDFERDSPDSFEIGPAYIGPIVQVRIDVHDSGETYVFGSDSEWYLDRVEIYDRETGVSHIFRCECWLDDPQGWDDEVQASTLRFVVLP
;
A
#
# COMPACT_ATOMS: atom_id res chain seq x y z
N MET A 1 0.56 -12.11 -4.98
CA MET A 1 0.08 -11.62 -3.67
C MET A 1 0.78 -10.32 -3.38
N ALA A 2 0.07 -9.34 -2.82
CA ALA A 2 0.68 -8.16 -2.22
C ALA A 2 0.63 -8.34 -0.72
N THR A 3 1.75 -8.18 -0.03
CA THR A 3 1.82 -8.17 1.42
C THR A 3 2.34 -6.82 1.88
N PHE A 4 1.53 -6.13 2.69
CA PHE A 4 1.87 -4.86 3.31
C PHE A 4 2.42 -5.14 4.70
N TYR A 5 3.46 -4.39 5.09
CA TYR A 5 4.05 -4.47 6.41
C TYR A 5 3.93 -3.10 7.06
N THR A 6 3.00 -2.95 7.99
CA THR A 6 2.93 -1.76 8.84
C THR A 6 4.08 -1.81 9.85
N GLY A 7 4.80 -0.71 10.02
CA GLY A 7 5.99 -0.71 10.88
C GLY A 7 5.67 -0.75 12.38
N ASP A 8 6.67 -1.10 13.18
CA ASP A 8 6.57 -1.15 14.64
C ASP A 8 6.93 0.22 15.27
N VAL A 9 6.13 1.25 14.98
CA VAL A 9 6.21 2.56 15.64
C VAL A 9 4.88 2.90 16.29
N ASN A 10 4.89 3.79 17.28
CA ASN A 10 3.65 4.20 17.94
C ASN A 10 2.72 4.87 16.93
N TYR A 11 1.44 4.47 16.94
CA TYR A 11 0.39 4.97 16.03
C TYR A 11 0.65 4.65 14.55
N ALA A 12 1.40 3.57 14.27
CA ALA A 12 1.75 3.21 12.90
C ALA A 12 0.58 2.75 12.03
N GLY A 13 -0.55 2.33 12.62
CA GLY A 13 -1.66 1.75 11.86
C GLY A 13 -2.65 2.78 11.34
N THR A 14 -3.54 2.37 10.44
CA THR A 14 -4.59 3.24 9.92
C THR A 14 -5.94 2.52 9.85
N SER A 15 -7.02 3.31 9.94
CA SER A 15 -8.38 2.85 9.70
C SER A 15 -8.97 3.43 8.41
N LEU A 16 -8.13 4.02 7.55
CA LEU A 16 -8.53 4.58 6.26
C LEU A 16 -8.54 3.49 5.17
N ASP A 17 -9.21 3.78 4.07
CA ASP A 17 -9.23 2.90 2.92
C ASP A 17 -7.90 2.97 2.17
N VAL A 18 -7.42 1.82 1.72
CA VAL A 18 -6.14 1.68 1.03
C VAL A 18 -6.34 1.07 -0.36
N ASP A 19 -5.82 1.74 -1.37
CA ASP A 19 -5.73 1.25 -2.75
C ASP A 19 -4.26 0.93 -3.09
N ILE A 20 -4.06 -0.05 -3.98
CA ILE A 20 -2.74 -0.33 -4.59
C ILE A 20 -2.84 -0.31 -6.10
N ARG A 21 -1.89 0.38 -6.74
CA ARG A 21 -1.68 0.37 -8.18
C ARG A 21 -0.29 -0.12 -8.51
N ILE A 22 -0.22 -1.08 -9.43
CA ILE A 22 1.02 -1.73 -9.84
C ILE A 22 1.23 -1.47 -11.32
N THR A 23 2.39 -0.94 -11.68
CA THR A 23 2.75 -0.67 -13.07
C THR A 23 3.91 -1.56 -13.48
N ASN A 24 3.78 -2.21 -14.64
CA ASN A 24 4.84 -3.06 -15.21
C ASN A 24 5.72 -2.30 -16.23
N GLU A 25 6.78 -2.95 -16.72
CA GLU A 25 7.70 -2.38 -17.72
C GLU A 25 7.03 -1.94 -19.04
N LEU A 26 5.86 -2.51 -19.36
CA LEU A 26 5.07 -2.14 -20.54
C LEU A 26 4.13 -0.94 -20.30
N GLY A 27 4.12 -0.39 -19.08
CA GLY A 27 3.23 0.68 -18.66
C GLY A 27 1.79 0.22 -18.41
N TRP A 28 1.54 -1.09 -18.30
CA TRP A 28 0.23 -1.59 -17.91
C TRP A 28 0.04 -1.41 -16.41
N GLU A 29 -1.12 -0.89 -16.05
CA GLU A 29 -1.51 -0.66 -14.67
C GLU A 29 -2.56 -1.68 -14.23
N HIS A 30 -2.34 -2.26 -13.05
CA HIS A 30 -3.32 -3.10 -12.36
C HIS A 30 -3.61 -2.47 -11.01
N THR A 31 -4.90 -2.20 -10.72
CA THR A 31 -5.32 -1.51 -9.49
C THR A 31 -6.27 -2.40 -8.69
N LEU A 32 -6.01 -2.52 -7.40
CA LEU A 32 -6.96 -3.02 -6.41
C LEU A 32 -7.36 -1.86 -5.52
N ARG A 33 -8.65 -1.80 -5.21
CA ARG A 33 -9.26 -0.74 -4.41
C ARG A 33 -9.84 -1.32 -3.15
N ASP A 34 -9.92 -0.49 -2.12
CA ASP A 34 -10.57 -0.80 -0.85
C ASP A 34 -10.08 -2.15 -0.31
N LEU A 35 -8.76 -2.25 -0.15
CA LEU A 35 -8.10 -3.47 0.33
C LEU A 35 -8.58 -3.79 1.75
N ASP A 36 -9.30 -4.91 1.87
CA ASP A 36 -9.90 -5.34 3.13
C ASP A 36 -9.96 -6.88 3.21
N ASN A 37 -9.52 -7.42 4.35
CA ASN A 37 -9.62 -8.82 4.72
C ASN A 37 -10.83 -9.01 5.64
N PRO A 38 -11.76 -9.92 5.30
CA PRO A 38 -13.04 -10.03 6.02
C PRO A 38 -12.92 -10.57 7.46
N ASP A 39 -11.76 -11.11 7.84
CA ASP A 39 -11.56 -11.87 9.06
C ASP A 39 -10.79 -11.11 10.16
N HIS A 40 -10.21 -9.93 9.85
CA HIS A 40 -9.43 -9.13 10.80
C HIS A 40 -9.34 -7.66 10.37
N ASN A 41 -8.93 -6.79 11.28
CA ASN A 41 -8.61 -5.39 10.93
C ASN A 41 -7.25 -5.35 10.25
N ASP A 42 -7.20 -4.79 9.05
CA ASP A 42 -5.96 -4.60 8.30
C ASP A 42 -5.17 -3.37 8.75
N PHE A 43 -3.93 -3.32 8.32
CA PHE A 43 -3.00 -2.19 8.44
C PHE A 43 -2.70 -1.79 9.89
N GLU A 44 -2.78 -2.74 10.81
CA GLU A 44 -2.45 -2.57 12.22
C GLU A 44 -0.93 -2.54 12.47
N ARG A 45 -0.48 -1.83 13.50
CA ARG A 45 0.95 -1.75 13.88
C ARG A 45 1.56 -3.15 14.03
N ASP A 46 2.76 -3.33 13.48
CA ASP A 46 3.53 -4.58 13.54
C ASP A 46 2.75 -5.81 13.00
N SER A 47 1.78 -5.56 12.11
CA SER A 47 0.97 -6.59 11.45
C SER A 47 1.24 -6.63 9.94
N PRO A 48 1.47 -7.82 9.36
CA PRO A 48 1.47 -8.00 7.92
C PRO A 48 0.10 -8.39 7.36
N ASP A 49 -0.37 -7.68 6.34
CA ASP A 49 -1.66 -7.92 5.69
C ASP A 49 -1.47 -8.28 4.22
N SER A 50 -2.17 -9.31 3.75
CA SER A 50 -1.94 -9.91 2.43
C SER A 50 -3.17 -9.96 1.56
N PHE A 51 -3.05 -9.46 0.34
CA PHE A 51 -4.15 -9.34 -0.61
C PHE A 51 -3.83 -10.08 -1.92
N GLU A 52 -4.85 -10.73 -2.48
CA GLU A 52 -4.74 -11.39 -3.78
C GLU A 52 -4.89 -10.36 -4.90
N ILE A 53 -3.79 -10.07 -5.58
CA ILE A 53 -3.73 -9.07 -6.68
C ILE A 53 -4.57 -9.54 -7.88
N GLY A 54 -4.73 -10.85 -8.06
CA GLY A 54 -5.50 -11.43 -9.15
C GLY A 54 -4.80 -12.64 -9.76
N PRO A 55 -5.46 -13.31 -10.71
CA PRO A 55 -5.06 -14.64 -11.17
C PRO A 55 -3.98 -14.65 -12.27
N ALA A 56 -3.43 -13.51 -12.67
CA ALA A 56 -2.56 -13.40 -13.83
C ALA A 56 -1.21 -12.77 -13.49
N TYR A 57 -0.15 -13.33 -14.07
CA TYR A 57 1.18 -12.73 -14.11
C TYR A 57 1.13 -11.33 -14.73
N ILE A 58 1.56 -10.32 -13.97
CA ILE A 58 1.55 -8.91 -14.38
C ILE A 58 2.83 -8.48 -15.12
N GLY A 59 3.80 -9.37 -15.29
CA GLY A 59 5.10 -9.01 -15.85
C GLY A 59 6.08 -8.44 -14.82
N PRO A 60 7.30 -8.08 -15.26
CA PRO A 60 8.25 -7.34 -14.43
C PRO A 60 7.64 -6.00 -13.99
N ILE A 61 7.51 -5.83 -12.68
CA ILE A 61 6.97 -4.62 -12.07
C ILE A 61 8.04 -3.53 -12.14
N VAL A 62 7.65 -2.26 -12.25
CA VAL A 62 8.57 -1.10 -12.16
C VAL A 62 8.16 -0.09 -11.09
N GLN A 63 6.88 -0.08 -10.71
CA GLN A 63 6.32 0.87 -9.78
C GLN A 63 5.17 0.23 -9.00
N VAL A 64 5.13 0.54 -7.71
CA VAL A 64 3.95 0.35 -6.85
C VAL A 64 3.56 1.72 -6.33
N ARG A 65 2.28 2.05 -6.42
CA ARG A 65 1.67 3.25 -5.88
C ARG A 65 0.62 2.83 -4.87
N ILE A 66 0.65 3.46 -3.71
CA ILE A 66 -0.26 3.21 -2.59
C ILE A 66 -1.01 4.51 -2.40
N ASP A 67 -2.33 4.45 -2.44
CA ASP A 67 -3.20 5.61 -2.23
C ASP A 67 -4.01 5.34 -0.95
N VAL A 68 -3.93 6.24 0.03
CA VAL A 68 -4.71 6.20 1.28
C VAL A 68 -5.81 7.27 1.17
N HIS A 69 -7.05 6.91 1.46
CA HIS A 69 -8.20 7.82 1.32
C HIS A 69 -9.30 7.53 2.34
N ASP A 70 -10.15 8.52 2.60
CA ASP A 70 -11.36 8.37 3.43
C ASP A 70 -12.60 8.27 2.52
N SER A 71 -13.28 7.12 2.49
CA SER A 71 -14.58 6.99 1.83
C SER A 71 -15.76 7.50 2.70
N GLY A 72 -15.51 7.89 3.95
CA GLY A 72 -16.50 8.34 4.92
C GLY A 72 -16.91 9.82 4.80
N GLU A 73 -18.19 10.12 5.06
CA GLU A 73 -18.72 11.49 5.05
C GLU A 73 -18.33 12.33 6.28
N THR A 74 -17.76 11.73 7.33
CA THR A 74 -17.50 12.40 8.62
C THR A 74 -16.05 12.28 9.04
N TYR A 75 -15.28 13.30 8.69
CA TYR A 75 -13.93 13.51 9.19
C TYR A 75 -13.93 13.68 10.72
N VAL A 76 -13.19 12.82 11.43
CA VAL A 76 -12.95 12.97 12.87
C VAL A 76 -11.52 13.52 13.05
N PHE A 77 -11.40 14.79 13.43
CA PHE A 77 -10.10 15.39 13.78
C PHE A 77 -9.40 14.53 14.86
N GLY A 78 -8.22 14.00 14.52
CA GLY A 78 -7.40 13.15 15.41
C GLY A 78 -7.65 11.64 15.30
N SER A 79 -8.31 11.18 14.23
CA SER A 79 -8.29 9.76 13.84
C SER A 79 -6.90 9.36 13.33
N ASP A 80 -6.58 8.07 13.41
CA ASP A 80 -5.35 7.42 12.93
C ASP A 80 -5.21 7.53 11.40
N SER A 81 -5.00 8.76 10.94
CA SER A 81 -4.98 9.23 9.54
C SER A 81 -3.57 9.19 8.94
N GLU A 82 -2.59 8.82 9.76
CA GLU A 82 -1.19 8.65 9.41
C GLU A 82 -0.89 7.14 9.45
N TRP A 83 -0.38 6.57 8.36
CA TRP A 83 0.00 5.16 8.28
C TRP A 83 1.50 5.03 8.10
N TYR A 84 2.20 4.40 9.05
CA TYR A 84 3.63 4.14 8.90
C TYR A 84 3.86 2.80 8.21
N LEU A 85 4.15 2.87 6.91
CA LEU A 85 4.40 1.70 6.08
C LEU A 85 5.91 1.39 6.05
N ASP A 86 6.30 0.18 6.48
CA ASP A 86 7.67 -0.30 6.33
C ASP A 86 7.95 -0.67 4.87
N ARG A 87 7.20 -1.62 4.32
CA ARG A 87 7.39 -2.09 2.94
C ARG A 87 6.14 -2.76 2.37
N VAL A 88 6.14 -2.90 1.05
CA VAL A 88 5.23 -3.80 0.32
C VAL A 88 6.05 -4.87 -0.38
N GLU A 89 5.63 -6.13 -0.24
CA GLU A 89 6.16 -7.26 -0.98
C GLU A 89 5.14 -7.74 -2.01
N ILE A 90 5.54 -7.78 -3.28
CA ILE A 90 4.77 -8.40 -4.34
C ILE A 90 5.37 -9.77 -4.66
N TYR A 91 4.68 -10.82 -4.23
CA TYR A 91 5.07 -12.20 -4.46
C TYR A 91 4.31 -12.80 -5.65
N ASP A 92 5.05 -13.23 -6.67
CA ASP A 92 4.53 -13.99 -7.79
C ASP A 92 4.53 -15.49 -7.45
N ARG A 93 3.33 -16.07 -7.31
CA ARG A 93 3.15 -17.49 -6.98
C ARG A 93 3.52 -18.43 -8.13
N GLU A 94 3.51 -17.97 -9.37
CA GLU A 94 3.83 -18.79 -10.54
C GLU A 94 5.34 -18.92 -10.73
N THR A 95 6.07 -17.80 -10.60
CA THR A 95 7.53 -17.76 -10.79
C THR A 95 8.31 -17.97 -9.49
N GLY A 96 7.68 -17.76 -8.32
CA GLY A 96 8.33 -17.80 -7.01
C GLY A 96 9.20 -16.57 -6.72
N VAL A 97 9.08 -15.50 -7.51
CA VAL A 97 9.85 -14.28 -7.37
C VAL A 97 9.12 -13.28 -6.47
N SER A 98 9.85 -12.69 -5.52
CA SER A 98 9.38 -11.57 -4.69
C SER A 98 10.03 -10.26 -5.14
N HIS A 99 9.22 -9.22 -5.20
CA HIS A 99 9.65 -7.84 -5.40
C HIS A 99 9.35 -7.03 -4.14
N ILE A 100 10.37 -6.42 -3.55
CA ILE A 100 10.23 -5.68 -2.29
C ILE A 100 10.38 -4.18 -2.57
N PHE A 101 9.39 -3.42 -2.11
CA PHE A 101 9.30 -1.97 -2.22
C PHE A 101 9.31 -1.39 -0.80
N ARG A 102 10.44 -0.82 -0.37
CA ARG A 102 10.57 -0.18 0.94
C ARG A 102 10.02 1.24 0.89
N CYS A 103 9.20 1.60 1.89
CA CYS A 103 8.76 2.98 2.15
C CYS A 103 9.49 3.52 3.37
N GLU A 104 9.38 2.82 4.50
CA GLU A 104 9.93 3.23 5.81
C GLU A 104 9.49 4.67 6.15
N CYS A 105 8.24 5.01 5.81
CA CYS A 105 7.71 6.36 5.73
C CYS A 105 6.25 6.47 6.22
N TRP A 106 5.86 7.65 6.71
CA TRP A 106 4.47 7.96 7.02
C TRP A 106 3.71 8.31 5.73
N LEU A 107 2.52 7.73 5.58
CA LEU A 107 1.55 8.01 4.53
C LEU A 107 0.39 8.75 5.19
N ASP A 108 0.17 10.02 4.81
CA ASP A 108 -0.82 10.88 5.47
C ASP A 108 -1.96 11.24 4.51
N ASP A 109 -3.19 11.36 5.02
CA ASP A 109 -4.33 11.94 4.29
C ASP A 109 -4.11 13.46 4.02
N PRO A 110 -4.06 13.91 2.75
CA PRO A 110 -3.59 15.25 2.40
C PRO A 110 -4.66 16.34 2.53
N GLN A 111 -5.41 16.43 3.62
CA GLN A 111 -6.19 17.65 3.90
C GLN A 111 -5.30 18.82 4.41
N GLY A 112 -4.16 19.02 3.74
CA GLY A 112 -3.33 20.21 3.74
C GLY A 112 -3.24 20.82 2.35
N TRP A 113 -4.36 21.31 1.80
CA TRP A 113 -4.41 22.33 0.73
C TRP A 113 -3.65 22.06 -0.58
N ASP A 114 -3.50 20.81 -1.02
CA ASP A 114 -3.18 20.50 -2.42
C ASP A 114 -3.98 19.25 -2.83
N ASP A 115 -4.67 19.29 -3.97
CA ASP A 115 -5.55 18.23 -4.52
C ASP A 115 -4.79 16.96 -4.97
N GLU A 116 -3.67 16.63 -4.32
CA GLU A 116 -2.81 15.49 -4.64
C GLU A 116 -2.86 14.48 -3.49
N VAL A 117 -3.68 13.43 -3.67
CA VAL A 117 -3.64 12.20 -2.86
C VAL A 117 -2.18 11.83 -2.63
N GLN A 118 -1.72 11.75 -1.36
CA GLN A 118 -0.35 11.38 -1.00
C GLN A 118 -0.14 9.93 -1.42
N ALA A 119 0.32 9.79 -2.64
CA ALA A 119 0.61 8.52 -3.21
C ALA A 119 2.09 8.25 -3.01
N SER A 120 2.43 7.31 -2.13
CA SER A 120 3.80 6.84 -2.09
C SER A 120 4.07 6.04 -3.35
N THR A 121 4.72 6.71 -4.31
CA THR A 121 5.29 6.06 -5.48
C THR A 121 6.58 5.37 -5.06
N LEU A 122 6.47 4.08 -4.77
CA LEU A 122 7.62 3.23 -4.51
C LEU A 122 8.12 2.69 -5.85
N ARG A 123 9.38 2.97 -6.14
CA ARG A 123 10.09 2.43 -7.31
C ARG A 123 11.12 1.43 -6.81
N PHE A 124 11.50 0.47 -7.65
CA PHE A 124 12.63 -0.40 -7.35
C PHE A 124 13.87 0.44 -7.04
N VAL A 125 14.38 0.33 -5.82
CA VAL A 125 15.73 0.77 -5.51
C VAL A 125 16.63 -0.40 -5.83
N VAL A 126 17.29 -0.36 -7.00
CA VAL A 126 18.45 -1.23 -7.23
C VAL A 126 19.56 -0.68 -6.36
N LEU A 127 19.79 -1.30 -5.19
CA LEU A 127 20.98 -0.98 -4.40
C LEU A 127 22.22 -1.43 -5.21
N PRO A 128 23.26 -0.58 -5.32
CA PRO A 128 24.47 -0.90 -6.07
C PRO A 128 25.25 -2.09 -5.51
#